data_AF-Q8J2J3-F1
#
_entry.id   AF-Q8J2J3-F1
#
_cell.length_a   1.000
_cell.length_b   1.000
_cell.length_c   1.000
_cell.angle_alpha   90.00
_cell.angle_beta   90.00
_cell.angle_gamma   90.00
#
_symmetry.space_group_name_H-M   'P 1'
#
loop_
_entity.id
_entity.type
_entity.pdbx_description
1 polymer ?
#
loop_
_entity_poly.entity_id
_entity_poly.type
_entity_poly.pdbx_seq_one_letter_code
_entity_poly.pdbx_strand_id
1 'polypeptide(L)'
;MWDLAQQYPDTTPESSPLHETRARERRSSLVDHRPLKRASSLSFRIHTPCDYSSGASMTSCTSSTSLSSLGSLSSSARQLIMSRKTSPRHPTRLKTRFFSPFHSTNTSPVSPRLLETVEKLSIDNDAHPIFEIPEIVNLILHYVGHDDRERVPTEHAPVRKPPMSLNHAKLIHGEQGEKVWQRTLSTSSTAPPTGNLHNCLLVNKLWHSLTLEVLQENLYFDSDFKLMNYSPPRIAAPKSFVLHKLKSTQQRDLANLHINPVNLEWLEFYICPKLLPSLHLYTAKLKKLVLPGSKVVDDVYLQQIAPLMPNLVHLDLRACEHITDAGLYAIGTHCPKIETLNCGRHTKGILVTDASISHIVANCNLKTLGVAGCGVSDAILWSLAYQKGHQLERLSLNSCWRLTDAGISSVLMMDRFPRLAVLEIRRLTRLQQLRPIVEFKKRQMRRKIAVLVEACEELEARLRAEERSLDLEISTRIFEDISEWLNGDDLQDQIEERNLQQFVQRRSVLV
;
A
#
# COMPACT_ATOMS: atom_id res chain seq x y z
N MET A 1 32.74 23.40 -30.09
CA MET A 1 32.70 24.61 -29.25
C MET A 1 33.28 24.41 -27.84
N TRP A 2 33.44 23.18 -27.33
CA TRP A 2 34.14 22.96 -26.04
C TRP A 2 35.68 23.04 -26.14
N ASP A 3 36.26 22.94 -27.34
CA ASP A 3 37.73 22.97 -27.52
C ASP A 3 38.32 24.37 -27.81
N LEU A 4 37.50 25.42 -27.91
CA LEU A 4 38.00 26.78 -28.20
C LEU A 4 38.10 27.69 -26.96
N ALA A 5 37.79 27.18 -25.76
CA ALA A 5 37.81 27.97 -24.52
C ALA A 5 39.16 27.95 -23.77
N GLN A 6 40.23 27.35 -24.31
CA GLN A 6 41.55 27.30 -23.65
C GLN A 6 42.62 28.23 -24.25
N GLN A 7 42.24 29.22 -25.06
CA GLN A 7 43.24 30.00 -25.81
C GLN A 7 43.09 31.52 -25.71
N TYR A 8 42.68 32.05 -24.56
CA TYR A 8 42.87 33.46 -24.23
C TYR A 8 43.36 33.62 -22.79
N PRO A 9 44.65 33.99 -22.59
CA PRO A 9 45.20 34.24 -21.27
C PRO A 9 44.69 35.57 -20.71
N ASP A 10 44.42 35.54 -19.40
CA ASP A 10 43.95 36.61 -18.54
C ASP A 10 44.56 37.98 -18.85
N THR A 11 43.78 38.87 -19.45
CA THR A 11 44.01 40.31 -19.38
C THR A 11 42.87 40.94 -18.59
N THR A 12 43.13 41.18 -17.31
CA THR A 12 42.25 41.91 -16.39
C THR A 12 42.17 43.38 -16.81
N PRO A 13 41.00 43.91 -17.23
CA PRO A 13 40.81 45.34 -17.38
C PRO A 13 40.32 45.92 -16.05
N GLU A 14 41.02 46.95 -15.57
CA GLU A 14 40.64 47.77 -14.43
C GLU A 14 39.23 48.34 -14.61
N SER A 15 38.27 47.90 -13.78
CA SER A 15 36.93 48.47 -13.71
C SER A 15 36.79 49.34 -12.45
N SER A 16 36.67 50.64 -12.66
CA SER A 16 36.31 51.67 -11.69
C SER A 16 34.80 51.64 -11.35
N PRO A 17 34.38 52.15 -10.18
CA PRO A 17 33.14 51.73 -9.52
C PRO A 17 31.96 52.66 -9.80
N LEU A 18 30.83 52.13 -10.25
CA LEU A 18 29.57 52.86 -10.34
C LEU A 18 28.40 52.02 -9.79
N HIS A 19 27.91 52.48 -8.63
CA HIS A 19 26.54 52.42 -8.11
C HIS A 19 25.77 51.07 -8.14
N GLU A 20 25.95 50.28 -7.07
CA GLU A 20 24.99 49.24 -6.65
C GLU A 20 23.75 49.87 -5.98
N THR A 21 22.70 50.09 -6.76
CA THR A 21 21.34 50.35 -6.23
C THR A 21 20.55 49.05 -6.08
N ARG A 22 20.53 48.54 -4.84
CA ARG A 22 19.52 47.69 -4.18
C ARG A 22 18.35 47.18 -5.04
N ALA A 23 18.47 45.95 -5.56
CA ALA A 23 17.33 45.10 -5.88
C ALA A 23 17.19 43.99 -4.83
N ARG A 24 16.36 44.24 -3.81
CA ARG A 24 15.92 43.25 -2.80
C ARG A 24 14.91 42.31 -3.46
N GLU A 25 15.37 41.30 -4.18
CA GLU A 25 14.50 40.20 -4.59
C GLU A 25 14.36 39.18 -3.46
N ARG A 26 13.11 38.97 -3.09
CA ARG A 26 12.65 38.07 -2.02
C ARG A 26 13.11 36.64 -2.35
N ARG A 27 14.06 36.12 -1.58
CA ARG A 27 14.36 34.68 -1.50
C ARG A 27 13.07 33.94 -1.11
N SER A 28 12.36 33.40 -2.10
CA SER A 28 11.32 32.40 -1.84
C SER A 28 12.01 31.18 -1.25
N SER A 29 11.60 30.79 -0.06
CA SER A 29 12.03 29.60 0.65
C SER A 29 12.00 28.38 -0.27
N LEU A 30 13.18 27.95 -0.72
CA LEU A 30 13.40 26.61 -1.26
C LEU A 30 13.03 25.63 -0.13
N VAL A 31 11.84 25.06 -0.23
CA VAL A 31 11.44 23.92 0.58
C VAL A 31 12.30 22.77 0.12
N ASP A 32 13.44 22.59 0.78
CA ASP A 32 14.28 21.41 0.66
C ASP A 32 13.43 20.18 0.93
N HIS A 33 13.05 19.47 -0.14
CA HIS A 33 12.45 18.15 -0.06
C HIS A 33 13.46 17.18 0.53
N ARG A 34 13.58 17.16 1.87
CA ARG A 34 14.39 16.18 2.59
C ARG A 34 13.84 14.79 2.31
N PRO A 35 14.65 13.85 1.81
CA PRO A 35 14.17 12.50 1.50
C PRO A 35 13.80 11.76 2.79
N LEU A 36 12.55 11.30 2.81
CA LEU A 36 11.90 10.60 3.92
C LEU A 36 12.63 9.28 4.24
N LYS A 37 12.78 9.00 5.54
CA LYS A 37 13.66 7.95 6.10
C LYS A 37 13.00 6.55 6.15
N ARG A 38 13.91 5.56 6.21
CA ARG A 38 13.83 4.08 6.11
C ARG A 38 12.75 3.34 6.91
N ALA A 39 12.29 2.20 6.34
CA ALA A 39 12.19 0.87 6.98
C ALA A 39 12.13 -0.27 5.92
N SER A 40 12.46 -1.51 6.31
CA SER A 40 12.79 -2.71 5.49
C SER A 40 11.62 -3.40 4.78
N SER A 41 11.87 -3.95 3.59
CA SER A 41 11.12 -5.12 3.07
C SER A 41 12.08 -6.20 2.56
N LEU A 42 11.95 -7.41 3.12
CA LEU A 42 12.67 -8.61 2.68
C LEU A 42 12.06 -9.08 1.35
N SER A 43 12.90 -9.12 0.32
CA SER A 43 12.56 -9.57 -1.02
C SER A 43 12.40 -11.10 -1.05
N PHE A 44 11.19 -11.57 -1.32
CA PHE A 44 11.01 -12.95 -1.79
C PHE A 44 11.49 -13.01 -3.25
N ARG A 45 12.67 -13.61 -3.47
CA ARG A 45 13.07 -14.06 -4.81
C ARG A 45 12.07 -15.12 -5.26
N ILE A 46 11.25 -14.77 -6.24
CA ILE A 46 10.53 -15.76 -7.05
C ILE A 46 11.59 -16.55 -7.80
N HIS A 47 11.91 -17.75 -7.30
CA HIS A 47 12.62 -18.76 -8.07
C HIS A 47 11.70 -19.15 -9.23
N THR A 48 12.12 -18.79 -10.44
CA THR A 48 11.59 -19.38 -11.67
C THR A 48 11.90 -20.88 -11.63
N PRO A 49 10.91 -21.76 -11.87
CA PRO A 49 11.15 -23.20 -11.84
C PRO A 49 12.09 -23.57 -12.99
N CYS A 50 13.29 -24.03 -12.66
CA CYS A 50 14.17 -24.69 -13.62
C CYS A 50 13.64 -26.12 -13.82
N ASP A 51 13.31 -26.41 -15.07
CA ASP A 51 13.20 -27.70 -15.76
C ASP A 51 12.78 -28.94 -14.94
N TYR A 52 11.59 -29.42 -15.31
CA TYR A 52 11.08 -30.76 -15.01
C TYR A 52 12.12 -31.84 -15.33
N SER A 53 12.63 -32.49 -14.29
CA SER A 53 13.16 -33.85 -14.41
C SER A 53 12.17 -34.81 -13.76
N SER A 54 11.59 -35.64 -14.59
CA SER A 54 10.70 -36.75 -14.27
C SER A 54 11.35 -37.73 -13.29
N GLY A 55 10.68 -38.06 -12.20
CA GLY A 55 11.04 -39.23 -11.40
C GLY A 55 10.36 -39.33 -10.05
N ALA A 56 9.74 -40.50 -9.82
CA ALA A 56 9.32 -41.08 -8.55
C ALA A 56 7.93 -40.73 -7.97
N SER A 57 6.98 -41.57 -8.39
CA SER A 57 5.97 -42.29 -7.59
C SER A 57 5.08 -41.50 -6.62
N MET A 58 3.81 -41.42 -7.02
CA MET A 58 2.66 -41.08 -6.20
C MET A 58 2.48 -42.09 -5.06
N THR A 59 2.33 -41.57 -3.84
CA THR A 59 1.62 -42.27 -2.76
C THR A 59 0.33 -41.52 -2.47
N SER A 60 -0.77 -42.22 -2.74
CA SER A 60 -2.14 -41.81 -2.51
C SER A 60 -2.45 -41.79 -1.01
N CYS A 61 -2.79 -40.62 -0.48
CA CYS A 61 -3.45 -40.50 0.83
C CYS A 61 -4.82 -39.87 0.61
N THR A 62 -5.82 -40.73 0.38
CA THR A 62 -7.23 -40.39 0.43
C THR A 62 -7.68 -40.34 1.89
N SER A 63 -7.91 -39.15 2.41
CA SER A 63 -8.65 -38.95 3.66
C SER A 63 -9.84 -38.05 3.37
N SER A 64 -10.96 -38.68 3.04
CA SER A 64 -12.28 -38.05 2.90
C SER A 64 -12.82 -37.75 4.30
N THR A 65 -12.78 -36.49 4.72
CA THR A 65 -13.57 -36.00 5.86
C THR A 65 -14.83 -35.33 5.33
N SER A 66 -15.93 -36.09 5.37
CA SER A 66 -17.28 -35.67 5.04
C SER A 66 -17.75 -34.53 5.94
N LEU A 67 -18.12 -33.41 5.32
CA LEU A 67 -18.76 -32.24 5.93
C LEU A 67 -20.26 -32.53 6.13
N SER A 68 -20.65 -32.93 7.34
CA SER A 68 -22.07 -32.98 7.71
C SER A 68 -22.28 -32.83 9.22
N SER A 69 -22.22 -31.59 9.72
CA SER A 69 -22.84 -31.21 11.00
C SER A 69 -22.86 -29.69 11.21
N LEU A 70 -23.42 -28.93 10.26
CA LEU A 70 -23.83 -27.54 10.51
C LEU A 70 -25.30 -27.54 10.95
N GLY A 71 -25.53 -27.97 12.19
CA GLY A 71 -26.85 -28.05 12.80
C GLY A 71 -27.00 -27.08 13.98
N SER A 72 -27.84 -26.07 13.77
CA SER A 72 -28.59 -25.25 14.74
C SER A 72 -27.84 -24.53 15.88
N LEU A 73 -27.90 -23.20 15.82
CA LEU A 73 -27.65 -22.23 16.89
C LEU A 73 -28.15 -22.73 18.26
N SER A 74 -27.27 -22.70 19.27
CA SER A 74 -27.61 -23.10 20.63
C SER A 74 -28.68 -22.17 21.22
N SER A 75 -29.52 -22.75 22.07
CA SER A 75 -30.63 -22.10 22.78
C SER A 75 -30.23 -20.82 23.53
N SER A 76 -28.96 -20.67 23.93
CA SER A 76 -28.44 -19.44 24.54
C SER A 76 -28.50 -18.21 23.62
N ALA A 77 -28.37 -18.38 22.30
CA ALA A 77 -28.40 -17.24 21.38
C ALA A 77 -29.82 -16.65 21.21
N ARG A 78 -30.88 -17.48 21.33
CA ARG A 78 -32.27 -16.98 21.27
C ARG A 78 -32.71 -16.29 22.56
N GLN A 79 -32.20 -16.71 23.71
CA GLN A 79 -32.60 -16.12 24.99
C GLN A 79 -32.07 -14.70 25.19
N LEU A 80 -30.91 -14.36 24.62
CA LEU A 80 -30.34 -13.01 24.67
C LEU A 80 -31.14 -11.96 23.87
N ILE A 81 -31.96 -12.37 22.89
CA ILE A 81 -32.75 -11.43 22.09
C ILE A 81 -34.09 -11.07 22.77
N MET A 82 -34.63 -11.92 23.65
CA MET A 82 -35.98 -11.70 24.19
C MET A 82 -36.05 -11.15 25.63
N SER A 83 -34.94 -10.97 26.34
CA SER A 83 -34.95 -10.37 27.68
C SER A 83 -34.54 -8.89 27.68
N ARG A 84 -35.30 -8.04 26.98
CA ARG A 84 -35.33 -6.59 27.24
C ARG A 84 -36.62 -6.24 27.98
N LYS A 85 -36.73 -6.62 29.25
CA LYS A 85 -37.67 -6.00 30.17
C LYS A 85 -36.96 -5.62 31.47
N THR A 86 -37.16 -4.37 31.80
CA THR A 86 -36.57 -3.55 32.86
C THR A 86 -36.84 -4.14 34.24
N SER A 87 -35.79 -4.40 35.02
CA SER A 87 -35.90 -4.59 36.48
C SER A 87 -34.89 -3.70 37.20
N PRO A 88 -35.26 -3.12 38.36
CA PRO A 88 -34.54 -2.00 38.97
C PRO A 88 -33.29 -2.49 39.70
N ARG A 89 -32.15 -1.87 39.38
CA ARG A 89 -30.84 -2.21 39.91
C ARG A 89 -30.64 -1.63 41.31
N HIS A 90 -30.75 -2.48 42.34
CA HIS A 90 -30.09 -2.22 43.62
C HIS A 90 -28.56 -2.36 43.46
N PRO A 91 -27.74 -1.52 44.11
CA PRO A 91 -26.31 -1.46 43.86
C PRO A 91 -25.59 -2.56 44.67
N THR A 92 -25.57 -3.78 44.16
CA THR A 92 -24.66 -4.80 44.70
C THR A 92 -23.23 -4.43 44.30
N ARG A 93 -22.43 -4.00 45.30
CA ARG A 93 -20.97 -3.82 45.26
C ARG A 93 -20.31 -5.14 44.81
N LEU A 94 -20.20 -5.37 43.50
CA LEU A 94 -19.36 -6.43 42.97
C LEU A 94 -17.90 -5.98 43.13
N LYS A 95 -17.19 -6.65 44.06
CA LYS A 95 -15.76 -6.49 44.31
C LYS A 95 -14.99 -6.84 43.03
N THR A 96 -14.68 -5.84 42.21
CA THR A 96 -13.80 -5.98 41.06
C THR A 96 -12.40 -6.30 41.59
N ARG A 97 -12.02 -7.58 41.55
CA ARG A 97 -10.62 -7.99 41.70
C ARG A 97 -9.87 -7.38 40.51
N PHE A 98 -9.06 -6.37 40.79
CA PHE A 98 -8.14 -5.77 39.85
C PHE A 98 -7.21 -6.86 39.29
N PHE A 99 -7.43 -7.28 38.05
CA PHE A 99 -6.46 -8.06 37.31
C PHE A 99 -5.47 -7.08 36.67
N SER A 100 -4.28 -6.95 37.25
CA SER A 100 -3.14 -6.37 36.55
C SER A 100 -2.59 -7.43 35.59
N PRO A 101 -2.40 -7.16 34.28
CA PRO A 101 -1.88 -8.15 33.35
C PRO A 101 -0.37 -8.44 33.50
N PHE A 102 0.30 -7.85 34.49
CA PHE A 102 1.74 -7.97 34.66
C PHE A 102 2.07 -8.24 36.12
N HIS A 103 2.50 -9.47 36.43
CA HIS A 103 3.09 -9.82 37.72
C HIS A 103 4.47 -9.14 37.81
N SER A 104 4.58 -8.00 38.49
CA SER A 104 5.88 -7.49 38.92
C SER A 104 6.20 -8.04 40.31
N THR A 105 7.05 -9.06 40.35
CA THR A 105 7.69 -9.56 41.57
C THR A 105 8.75 -8.56 42.04
N ASN A 106 8.47 -7.85 43.14
CA ASN A 106 9.42 -7.33 44.16
C ASN A 106 8.84 -6.09 44.83
N THR A 107 8.07 -6.29 45.89
CA THR A 107 7.67 -5.23 46.81
C THR A 107 8.67 -5.18 47.97
N SER A 108 9.69 -4.33 47.86
CA SER A 108 10.48 -3.88 49.01
C SER A 108 9.74 -2.73 49.74
N PRO A 109 9.80 -2.66 51.09
CA PRO A 109 8.91 -1.82 51.87
C PRO A 109 9.24 -0.34 51.71
N VAL A 110 8.21 0.44 51.35
CA VAL A 110 8.28 1.89 51.16
C VAL A 110 8.45 2.59 52.51
N SER A 111 9.44 3.47 52.60
CA SER A 111 9.80 4.22 53.82
C SER A 111 8.72 5.25 54.21
N PRO A 112 8.46 5.50 55.51
CA PRO A 112 7.28 6.23 55.99
C PRO A 112 7.23 7.72 55.62
N ARG A 113 8.33 8.30 55.10
CA ARG A 113 8.40 9.73 54.76
C ARG A 113 7.49 10.16 53.61
N LEU A 114 6.94 9.23 52.83
CA LEU A 114 5.99 9.55 51.77
C LEU A 114 4.54 9.69 52.26
N LEU A 115 4.21 9.20 53.47
CA LEU A 115 2.83 9.28 53.99
C LEU A 115 2.46 10.69 54.48
N GLU A 116 3.38 11.43 55.09
CA GLU A 116 3.11 12.80 55.58
C GLU A 116 2.90 13.82 54.45
N THR A 117 3.44 13.58 53.25
CA THR A 117 3.22 14.49 52.12
C THR A 117 1.87 14.26 51.45
N VAL A 118 1.25 13.08 51.63
CA VAL A 118 -0.03 12.72 51.01
C VAL A 118 -1.21 13.35 51.76
N GLU A 119 -1.13 13.53 53.08
CA GLU A 119 -2.23 14.15 53.85
C GLU A 119 -2.38 15.67 53.61
N LYS A 120 -1.35 16.36 53.13
CA LYS A 120 -1.42 17.81 52.84
C LYS A 120 -1.93 18.16 51.45
N LEU A 121 -2.25 17.16 50.64
CA LEU A 121 -2.89 17.35 49.34
C LEU A 121 -4.35 16.93 49.45
N SER A 122 -5.13 17.69 50.22
CA SER A 122 -6.58 17.74 50.08
C SER A 122 -6.89 18.37 48.72
N ILE A 123 -6.64 17.61 47.65
CA ILE A 123 -7.08 17.96 46.31
C ILE A 123 -8.59 17.78 46.37
N ASP A 124 -9.32 18.89 46.37
CA ASP A 124 -10.76 18.90 46.08
C ASP A 124 -10.92 18.17 44.74
N ASN A 125 -11.36 16.92 44.84
CA ASN A 125 -11.28 15.94 43.76
C ASN A 125 -12.47 16.08 42.80
N ASP A 126 -12.99 17.29 42.68
CA ASP A 126 -14.07 17.64 41.77
C ASP A 126 -13.48 17.77 40.37
N ALA A 127 -13.18 16.61 39.78
CA ALA A 127 -12.88 16.51 38.36
C ALA A 127 -13.97 17.29 37.60
N HIS A 128 -13.53 18.22 36.75
CA HIS A 128 -14.44 19.12 36.06
C HIS A 128 -15.54 18.30 35.32
N PRO A 129 -16.83 18.68 35.39
CA PRO A 129 -17.96 17.91 34.85
C PRO A 129 -17.82 17.49 33.38
N ILE A 130 -16.98 18.20 32.63
CA ILE A 130 -16.61 17.89 31.24
C ILE A 130 -16.08 16.46 31.07
N PHE A 131 -15.38 15.89 32.07
CA PHE A 131 -14.84 14.54 32.03
C PHE A 131 -15.85 13.44 32.35
N GLU A 132 -17.10 13.82 32.63
CA GLU A 132 -18.23 12.91 32.78
C GLU A 132 -19.08 12.80 31.50
N ILE A 133 -18.85 13.68 30.51
CA ILE A 133 -19.56 13.69 29.23
C ILE A 133 -18.91 12.64 28.29
N PRO A 134 -19.62 11.54 27.94
CA PRO A 134 -19.04 10.42 27.18
C PRO A 134 -18.47 10.85 25.83
N GLU A 135 -19.12 11.77 25.13
CA GLU A 135 -18.70 12.28 23.83
C GLU A 135 -17.36 13.03 23.92
N ILE A 136 -17.18 13.81 24.98
CA ILE A 136 -15.94 14.56 25.20
C ILE A 136 -14.82 13.62 25.64
N VAL A 137 -15.10 12.67 26.54
CA VAL A 137 -14.13 11.63 26.92
C VAL A 137 -13.72 10.82 25.69
N ASN A 138 -14.66 10.45 24.81
CA ASN A 138 -14.36 9.74 23.59
C ASN A 138 -13.47 10.56 22.64
N LEU A 139 -13.69 11.86 22.51
CA LEU A 139 -12.80 12.75 21.75
C LEU A 139 -11.40 12.81 22.37
N ILE A 140 -11.30 12.92 23.70
CA ILE A 140 -10.02 12.91 24.43
C ILE A 140 -9.29 11.59 24.21
N LEU A 141 -9.97 10.45 24.35
CA LEU A 141 -9.36 9.13 24.15
C LEU A 141 -8.85 8.96 22.72
N HIS A 142 -9.58 9.45 21.72
CA HIS A 142 -9.12 9.41 20.33
C HIS A 142 -7.95 10.36 20.04
N TYR A 143 -7.83 11.44 20.80
CA TYR A 143 -6.68 12.34 20.74
C TYR A 143 -5.45 11.74 21.46
N VAL A 144 -5.61 11.25 22.69
CA VAL A 144 -4.56 10.61 23.50
C VAL A 144 -4.06 9.32 22.84
N GLY A 145 -4.98 8.56 22.26
CA GLY A 145 -4.72 7.32 21.55
C GLY A 145 -4.49 7.49 20.05
N HIS A 146 -4.20 8.71 19.57
CA HIS A 146 -3.93 8.93 18.15
C HIS A 146 -2.80 8.00 17.65
N ASP A 147 -1.74 7.83 18.44
CA ASP A 147 -0.63 6.91 18.14
C ASP A 147 -1.08 5.44 18.16
N ASP A 148 -2.03 5.08 19.02
CA ASP A 148 -2.62 3.74 19.08
C ASP A 148 -3.57 3.44 17.91
N ARG A 149 -4.09 4.46 17.20
CA ARG A 149 -4.85 4.24 15.95
C ARG A 149 -3.93 3.79 14.81
N GLU A 150 -2.64 4.14 14.86
CA GLU A 150 -1.60 3.66 13.94
C GLU A 150 -1.11 2.24 14.29
N ARG A 151 -1.69 1.60 15.31
CA ARG A 151 -1.25 0.29 15.84
C ARG A 151 -1.38 -0.86 14.87
N VAL A 152 -2.26 -0.77 13.86
CA VAL A 152 -2.14 -1.63 12.68
C VAL A 152 -1.06 -1.00 11.80
N PRO A 153 0.17 -1.55 11.74
CA PRO A 153 1.22 -0.96 10.94
C PRO A 153 0.73 -0.98 9.50
N THR A 154 0.39 0.18 8.96
CA THR A 154 0.13 0.31 7.54
C THR A 154 1.50 0.38 6.89
N GLU A 155 1.91 -0.70 6.23
CA GLU A 155 3.11 -0.67 5.40
C GLU A 155 2.84 0.34 4.29
N HIS A 156 3.34 1.58 4.43
CA HIS A 156 3.31 2.55 3.36
C HIS A 156 3.98 1.90 2.16
N ALA A 157 3.22 1.68 1.09
CA ALA A 157 3.76 1.10 -0.13
C ALA A 157 4.97 1.96 -0.52
N PRO A 158 6.19 1.41 -0.51
CA PRO A 158 7.37 2.22 -0.83
C PRO A 158 7.14 2.79 -2.21
N VAL A 159 7.44 4.08 -2.41
CA VAL A 159 7.25 4.73 -3.70
C VAL A 159 7.80 3.83 -4.78
N ARG A 160 9.06 3.38 -4.60
CA ARG A 160 9.74 2.38 -5.41
C ARG A 160 10.25 1.21 -4.55
N LYS A 161 10.10 -0.02 -5.03
CA LYS A 161 10.65 -1.21 -4.37
C LYS A 161 12.17 -1.09 -4.20
N PRO A 162 12.73 -1.67 -3.12
CA PRO A 162 14.17 -1.67 -2.93
C PRO A 162 14.88 -2.31 -4.13
N PRO A 163 16.07 -1.80 -4.51
CA PRO A 163 16.83 -2.41 -5.57
C PRO A 163 17.17 -3.87 -5.20
N MET A 164 17.22 -4.76 -6.20
CA MET A 164 17.48 -6.20 -5.96
C MET A 164 18.96 -6.57 -6.03
N SER A 165 19.79 -5.68 -6.55
CA SER A 165 21.24 -5.83 -6.64
C SER A 165 21.90 -4.47 -6.55
N LEU A 166 23.22 -4.47 -6.32
CA LEU A 166 24.04 -3.26 -6.39
C LEU A 166 23.97 -2.64 -7.78
N ASN A 167 23.99 -3.45 -8.85
CA ASN A 167 23.93 -2.96 -10.23
C ASN A 167 22.60 -2.27 -10.52
N HIS A 168 21.49 -2.86 -10.08
CA HIS A 168 20.17 -2.21 -10.15
C HIS A 168 20.18 -0.88 -9.41
N ALA A 169 20.76 -0.82 -8.21
CA ALA A 169 20.82 0.43 -7.45
C ALA A 169 21.67 1.49 -8.14
N LYS A 170 22.86 1.12 -8.63
CA LYS A 170 23.78 2.00 -9.40
C LYS A 170 23.20 2.43 -10.72
N LEU A 171 22.40 1.58 -11.35
CA LEU A 171 21.56 1.98 -12.46
C LEU A 171 20.64 3.08 -11.91
N ILE A 172 19.58 2.74 -11.18
CA ILE A 172 18.51 3.66 -10.76
C ILE A 172 18.99 5.00 -10.24
N HIS A 173 19.97 4.99 -9.33
CA HIS A 173 20.38 6.16 -8.57
C HIS A 173 21.77 6.70 -8.96
N GLY A 174 22.39 6.19 -10.03
CA GLY A 174 23.73 6.60 -10.45
C GLY A 174 24.75 6.42 -9.32
N GLU A 175 25.55 7.47 -9.06
CA GLU A 175 26.57 7.49 -8.00
C GLU A 175 26.02 7.22 -6.59
N GLN A 176 24.75 7.55 -6.35
CA GLN A 176 24.11 7.34 -5.05
C GLN A 176 23.57 5.91 -4.88
N GLY A 177 23.63 5.08 -5.93
CA GLY A 177 23.14 3.70 -5.93
C GLY A 177 23.80 2.82 -4.88
N GLU A 178 25.10 2.97 -4.66
CA GLU A 178 25.80 2.20 -3.64
C GLU A 178 25.31 2.53 -2.23
N LYS A 179 25.09 3.82 -1.93
CA LYS A 179 24.50 4.25 -0.66
C LYS A 179 23.09 3.67 -0.49
N VAL A 180 22.24 3.73 -1.52
CA VAL A 180 20.87 3.19 -1.49
C VAL A 180 20.87 1.67 -1.30
N TRP A 181 21.77 0.94 -1.96
CA TRP A 181 21.95 -0.51 -1.78
C TRP A 181 22.37 -0.86 -0.35
N GLN A 182 23.38 -0.17 0.19
CA GLN A 182 23.80 -0.36 1.59
C GLN A 182 22.66 -0.06 2.57
N ARG A 183 21.83 0.96 2.29
CA ARG A 183 20.63 1.24 3.10
C ARG A 183 19.64 0.08 3.08
N THR A 184 19.47 -0.56 1.92
CA THR A 184 18.54 -1.69 1.72
C THR A 184 18.98 -2.91 2.51
N LEU A 185 20.28 -3.14 2.66
CA LEU A 185 20.83 -4.23 3.47
C LEU A 185 20.70 -3.97 4.98
N SER A 186 20.84 -2.70 5.40
CA SER A 186 20.93 -2.31 6.82
C SER A 186 19.58 -2.16 7.55
N THR A 187 18.45 -2.35 6.87
CA THR A 187 17.14 -2.05 7.46
C THR A 187 16.75 -3.04 8.56
N SER A 188 17.07 -2.70 9.81
CA SER A 188 16.56 -3.31 11.04
C SER A 188 15.31 -2.55 11.53
N SER A 189 14.31 -3.31 11.98
CA SER A 189 13.01 -2.82 12.43
C SER A 189 13.12 -2.07 13.76
N THR A 190 12.61 -0.84 13.81
CA THR A 190 12.37 -0.12 15.07
C THR A 190 11.14 -0.68 15.77
N ALA A 191 11.22 -0.88 17.09
CA ALA A 191 10.12 -1.35 17.92
C ALA A 191 9.01 -0.28 18.00
N PRO A 192 7.73 -0.70 18.03
CA PRO A 192 6.61 0.22 18.09
C PRO A 192 6.49 0.88 19.48
N PRO A 193 5.98 2.12 19.54
CA PRO A 193 5.77 2.82 20.81
C PRO A 193 4.73 2.10 21.68
N THR A 194 4.91 2.19 23.01
CA THR A 194 3.99 1.67 24.01
C THR A 194 2.73 2.52 24.07
N GLY A 195 1.55 1.88 24.02
CA GLY A 195 0.26 2.57 23.87
C GLY A 195 -0.17 3.39 25.09
N ASN A 196 -0.33 4.70 24.90
CA ASN A 196 -0.69 5.69 25.92
C ASN A 196 -2.09 5.45 26.54
N LEU A 197 -2.99 4.78 25.83
CA LEU A 197 -4.37 4.56 26.27
C LEU A 197 -4.51 3.64 27.50
N HIS A 198 -3.54 2.78 27.81
CA HIS A 198 -3.71 1.82 28.90
C HIS A 198 -3.86 2.49 30.26
N ASN A 199 -3.25 3.66 30.45
CA ASN A 199 -3.40 4.45 31.68
C ASN A 199 -4.84 4.97 31.85
N CYS A 200 -5.53 5.26 30.75
CA CYS A 200 -6.93 5.72 30.75
C CYS A 200 -7.90 4.65 31.28
N LEU A 201 -7.52 3.37 31.25
CA LEU A 201 -8.32 2.29 31.85
C LEU A 201 -8.44 2.40 33.38
N LEU A 202 -7.54 3.13 34.03
CA LEU A 202 -7.45 3.23 35.48
C LEU A 202 -8.16 4.46 36.07
N VAL A 203 -8.67 5.37 35.23
CA VAL A 203 -9.22 6.67 35.66
C VAL A 203 -10.54 6.48 36.43
N ASN A 204 -11.57 5.95 35.78
CA ASN A 204 -12.86 5.61 36.40
C ASN A 204 -13.63 4.63 35.50
N LYS A 205 -14.86 4.27 35.87
CA LYS A 205 -15.68 3.30 35.12
C LYS A 205 -16.04 3.78 33.71
N LEU A 206 -16.36 5.07 33.53
CA LEU A 206 -16.69 5.65 32.23
C LEU A 206 -15.50 5.56 31.30
N TRP A 207 -14.35 6.09 31.75
CA TRP A 207 -13.10 6.06 31.01
C TRP A 207 -12.66 4.64 30.71
N HIS A 208 -12.77 3.72 31.67
CA HIS A 208 -12.44 2.31 31.44
C HIS A 208 -13.27 1.71 30.30
N SER A 209 -14.59 1.93 30.31
CA SER A 209 -15.47 1.40 29.27
C SER A 209 -15.20 1.98 27.89
N LEU A 210 -15.06 3.31 27.77
CA LEU A 210 -14.79 3.98 26.51
C LEU A 210 -13.37 3.66 25.99
N THR A 211 -12.38 3.63 26.87
CA THR A 211 -11.01 3.26 26.50
C THR A 211 -10.96 1.83 25.97
N LEU A 212 -11.72 0.91 26.58
CA LEU A 212 -11.78 -0.48 26.11
C LEU A 212 -12.44 -0.59 24.73
N GLU A 213 -13.48 0.22 24.45
CA GLU A 213 -14.08 0.32 23.11
C GLU A 213 -13.05 0.83 22.08
N VAL A 214 -12.34 1.92 22.39
CA VAL A 214 -11.29 2.49 21.52
C VAL A 214 -10.16 1.49 21.27
N LEU A 215 -9.69 0.81 22.31
CA LEU A 215 -8.64 -0.22 22.20
C LEU A 215 -9.08 -1.43 21.37
N GLN A 216 -10.38 -1.71 21.29
CA GLN A 216 -10.95 -2.82 20.52
C GLN A 216 -11.37 -2.42 19.09
N GLU A 217 -11.28 -1.15 18.71
CA GLU A 217 -11.62 -0.73 17.34
C GLU A 217 -10.69 -1.37 16.30
N ASN A 218 -9.40 -1.52 16.62
CA ASN A 218 -8.38 -2.05 15.72
C ASN A 218 -7.65 -3.23 16.37
N LEU A 219 -8.11 -4.44 16.07
CA LEU A 219 -7.49 -5.67 16.56
C LEU A 219 -6.31 -6.04 15.66
N TYR A 220 -5.11 -6.10 16.24
CA TYR A 220 -3.87 -6.44 15.55
C TYR A 220 -3.08 -7.50 16.32
N PHE A 221 -2.72 -8.58 15.64
CA PHE A 221 -1.95 -9.68 16.22
C PHE A 221 -0.75 -10.03 15.33
N ASP A 222 0.46 -9.80 15.84
CA ASP A 222 1.74 -10.08 15.16
C ASP A 222 2.45 -11.33 15.68
N SER A 223 1.85 -12.01 16.65
CA SER A 223 2.42 -13.18 17.31
C SER A 223 1.31 -14.07 17.82
N ASP A 224 1.55 -15.39 17.73
CA ASP A 224 0.60 -16.41 18.17
C ASP A 224 0.27 -16.21 19.67
N PHE A 225 1.26 -15.79 20.47
CA PHE A 225 1.08 -15.50 21.90
C PHE A 225 0.07 -14.38 22.17
N LYS A 226 0.11 -13.27 21.42
CA LYS A 226 -0.86 -12.16 21.61
C LYS A 226 -2.27 -12.62 21.26
N LEU A 227 -2.41 -13.43 20.21
CA LEU A 227 -3.70 -13.96 19.79
C LEU A 227 -4.26 -14.95 20.83
N MET A 228 -3.45 -15.89 21.30
CA MET A 228 -3.89 -16.92 22.25
C MET A 228 -4.25 -16.36 23.63
N ASN A 229 -3.60 -15.27 24.05
CA ASN A 229 -3.91 -14.59 25.31
C ASN A 229 -5.00 -13.51 25.16
N TYR A 230 -5.55 -13.34 23.96
CA TYR A 230 -6.64 -12.40 23.74
C TYR A 230 -7.94 -12.97 24.31
N SER A 231 -8.31 -12.48 25.49
CA SER A 231 -9.58 -12.79 26.14
C SER A 231 -10.30 -11.48 26.48
N PRO A 232 -11.06 -10.89 25.53
CA PRO A 232 -11.75 -9.65 25.79
C PRO A 232 -12.92 -9.88 26.77
N PRO A 233 -13.20 -8.95 27.69
CA PRO A 233 -14.27 -9.11 28.67
C PRO A 233 -15.68 -9.06 28.04
N ARG A 234 -15.78 -8.56 26.81
CA ARG A 234 -17.00 -8.45 26.00
C ARG A 234 -16.68 -8.81 24.56
N ILE A 235 -17.70 -9.20 23.81
CA ILE A 235 -17.60 -9.43 22.36
C ILE A 235 -17.12 -8.13 21.71
N ALA A 236 -15.93 -8.17 21.11
CA ALA A 236 -15.36 -7.01 20.45
C ALA A 236 -16.12 -6.72 19.14
N ALA A 237 -16.38 -5.45 18.85
CA ALA A 237 -16.99 -5.00 17.59
C ALA A 237 -16.02 -4.11 16.80
N PRO A 238 -14.89 -4.67 16.33
CA PRO A 238 -13.81 -3.91 15.71
C PRO A 238 -14.22 -3.30 14.37
N LYS A 239 -13.55 -2.21 14.01
CA LYS A 239 -13.50 -1.64 12.65
C LYS A 239 -12.46 -2.35 11.79
N SER A 240 -11.34 -2.77 12.39
CA SER A 240 -10.31 -3.56 11.70
C SER A 240 -9.88 -4.80 12.50
N PHE A 241 -9.66 -5.91 11.79
CA PHE A 241 -9.13 -7.15 12.36
C PHE A 241 -8.00 -7.69 11.49
N VAL A 242 -6.79 -7.68 12.06
CA VAL A 242 -5.53 -7.95 11.34
C VAL A 242 -4.70 -9.00 12.05
N LEU A 243 -4.33 -10.04 11.32
CA LEU A 243 -3.37 -11.07 11.71
C LEU A 243 -2.13 -10.95 10.83
N HIS A 244 -0.94 -10.86 11.44
CA HIS A 244 0.31 -10.64 10.73
C HIS A 244 1.30 -11.79 11.00
N LYS A 245 1.62 -12.55 9.94
CA LYS A 245 2.65 -13.59 9.93
C LYS A 245 2.48 -14.67 11.01
N LEU A 246 1.24 -15.06 11.30
CA LEU A 246 0.95 -16.16 12.23
C LEU A 246 1.18 -17.52 11.55
N LYS A 247 2.29 -18.17 11.89
CA LYS A 247 2.73 -19.42 11.24
C LYS A 247 2.28 -20.67 12.00
N SER A 248 2.10 -20.57 13.31
CA SER A 248 1.82 -21.70 14.18
C SER A 248 0.33 -21.82 14.54
N THR A 249 -0.39 -20.70 14.57
CA THR A 249 -1.84 -20.63 14.77
C THR A 249 -2.56 -21.58 13.80
N GLN A 250 -3.49 -22.34 14.35
CA GLN A 250 -4.38 -23.25 13.64
C GLN A 250 -5.76 -22.64 13.50
N GLN A 251 -6.54 -23.12 12.52
CA GLN A 251 -7.89 -22.63 12.27
C GLN A 251 -8.80 -22.73 13.50
N ARG A 252 -8.62 -23.76 14.33
CA ARG A 252 -9.38 -23.95 15.59
C ARG A 252 -9.15 -22.83 16.61
N ASP A 253 -7.98 -22.19 16.58
CA ASP A 253 -7.64 -21.14 17.55
C ASP A 253 -8.44 -19.86 17.25
N LEU A 254 -8.83 -19.66 15.98
CA LEU A 254 -9.74 -18.57 15.58
C LEU A 254 -11.19 -18.80 16.00
N ALA A 255 -11.61 -20.05 16.22
CA ALA A 255 -12.98 -20.36 16.63
C ALA A 255 -13.33 -19.77 18.01
N ASN A 256 -12.32 -19.53 18.85
CA ASN A 256 -12.48 -18.93 20.17
C ASN A 256 -12.57 -17.39 20.14
N LEU A 257 -12.25 -16.75 19.00
CA LEU A 257 -12.39 -15.31 18.83
C LEU A 257 -13.84 -14.93 18.55
N HIS A 258 -14.56 -14.52 19.60
CA HIS A 258 -15.90 -13.97 19.48
C HIS A 258 -15.83 -12.51 18.99
N ILE A 259 -15.81 -12.32 17.67
CA ILE A 259 -15.82 -11.01 17.02
C ILE A 259 -17.21 -10.71 16.48
N ASN A 260 -17.77 -9.56 16.84
CA ASN A 260 -18.96 -9.01 16.23
C ASN A 260 -18.57 -8.18 14.98
N PRO A 261 -18.90 -8.63 13.77
CA PRO A 261 -18.48 -7.99 12.53
C PRO A 261 -19.31 -6.75 12.17
N VAL A 262 -20.23 -6.30 13.04
CA VAL A 262 -21.19 -5.22 12.75
C VAL A 262 -20.54 -3.90 12.36
N ASN A 263 -19.27 -3.67 12.69
CA ASN A 263 -18.53 -2.46 12.32
C ASN A 263 -17.29 -2.77 11.47
N LEU A 264 -17.07 -4.04 11.10
CA LEU A 264 -15.83 -4.48 10.48
C LEU A 264 -15.78 -3.97 9.02
N GLU A 265 -14.86 -3.05 8.76
CA GLU A 265 -14.60 -2.48 7.44
C GLU A 265 -13.32 -3.04 6.82
N TRP A 266 -12.38 -3.52 7.64
CA TRP A 266 -11.08 -4.04 7.21
C TRP A 266 -10.76 -5.38 7.87
N LEU A 267 -10.57 -6.40 7.04
CA LEU A 267 -10.13 -7.73 7.44
C LEU A 267 -8.83 -8.10 6.72
N GLU A 268 -7.79 -8.47 7.47
CA GLU A 268 -6.48 -8.77 6.88
C GLU A 268 -5.76 -9.93 7.56
N PHE A 269 -5.51 -11.00 6.81
CA PHE A 269 -4.70 -12.14 7.25
C PHE A 269 -3.42 -12.15 6.41
N TYR A 270 -2.44 -11.37 6.84
CA TYR A 270 -1.19 -11.17 6.11
C TYR A 270 -0.24 -12.35 6.34
N ILE A 271 0.05 -13.13 5.28
CA ILE A 271 0.97 -14.28 5.32
C ILE A 271 0.61 -15.24 6.47
N CYS A 272 -0.68 -15.59 6.54
CA CYS A 272 -1.21 -16.59 7.44
C CYS A 272 -1.66 -17.82 6.62
N PRO A 273 -0.73 -18.66 6.14
CA PRO A 273 -0.99 -19.62 5.05
C PRO A 273 -2.02 -20.69 5.38
N LYS A 274 -2.22 -21.00 6.67
CA LYS A 274 -3.11 -22.05 7.17
C LYS A 274 -4.46 -21.52 7.68
N LEU A 275 -4.66 -20.21 7.63
CA LEU A 275 -5.82 -19.56 8.24
C LEU A 275 -6.76 -19.03 7.16
N LEU A 276 -8.04 -19.22 7.43
CA LEU A 276 -9.15 -18.74 6.63
C LEU A 276 -10.08 -17.95 7.55
N PRO A 277 -10.47 -16.71 7.21
CA PRO A 277 -11.45 -16.01 8.01
C PRO A 277 -12.81 -16.73 8.00
N SER A 278 -13.46 -16.81 9.15
CA SER A 278 -14.79 -17.40 9.27
C SER A 278 -15.81 -16.63 8.43
N LEU A 279 -16.77 -17.35 7.82
CA LEU A 279 -17.79 -16.74 6.94
C LEU A 279 -18.58 -15.61 7.60
N HIS A 280 -18.78 -15.65 8.92
CA HIS A 280 -19.50 -14.61 9.65
C HIS A 280 -18.80 -13.24 9.63
N LEU A 281 -17.48 -13.18 9.37
CA LEU A 281 -16.73 -11.92 9.34
C LEU A 281 -17.04 -11.09 8.08
N TYR A 282 -17.61 -11.72 7.06
CA TYR A 282 -17.95 -11.07 5.81
C TYR A 282 -19.33 -10.44 5.90
N THR A 283 -19.38 -9.12 5.71
CA THR A 283 -20.62 -8.35 5.77
C THR A 283 -20.61 -7.27 4.71
N ALA A 284 -21.79 -6.69 4.45
CA ALA A 284 -21.93 -5.58 3.53
C ALA A 284 -21.17 -4.30 3.97
N LYS A 285 -20.65 -4.23 5.20
CA LYS A 285 -19.80 -3.11 5.64
C LYS A 285 -18.32 -3.29 5.29
N LEU A 286 -17.90 -4.50 4.92
CA LEU A 286 -16.49 -4.75 4.61
C LEU A 286 -16.08 -4.00 3.33
N LYS A 287 -15.02 -3.19 3.45
CA LYS A 287 -14.44 -2.38 2.37
C LYS A 287 -13.06 -2.86 1.95
N LYS A 288 -12.30 -3.48 2.86
CA LYS A 288 -10.93 -3.94 2.63
C LYS A 288 -10.75 -5.40 3.07
N LEU A 289 -10.36 -6.26 2.14
CA LEU A 289 -10.01 -7.66 2.37
C LEU A 289 -8.60 -7.94 1.85
N VAL A 290 -7.72 -8.42 2.72
CA VAL A 290 -6.31 -8.68 2.39
C VAL A 290 -5.92 -10.07 2.90
N LEU A 291 -5.71 -11.03 2.01
CA LEU A 291 -5.38 -12.42 2.32
C LEU A 291 -4.10 -12.93 1.63
N PRO A 292 -3.00 -12.16 1.54
CA PRO A 292 -1.85 -12.53 0.74
C PRO A 292 -1.14 -13.76 1.32
N GLY A 293 -0.76 -14.68 0.43
CA GLY A 293 -0.03 -15.90 0.77
C GLY A 293 -0.87 -16.96 1.49
N SER A 294 -2.20 -16.86 1.44
CA SER A 294 -3.05 -17.95 1.91
C SER A 294 -2.89 -19.18 1.02
N LYS A 295 -2.68 -20.35 1.63
CA LYS A 295 -2.63 -21.64 0.91
C LYS A 295 -3.98 -22.38 0.94
N VAL A 296 -5.00 -21.77 1.54
CA VAL A 296 -6.31 -22.38 1.75
C VAL A 296 -7.44 -21.62 1.05
N VAL A 297 -7.20 -20.39 0.58
CA VAL A 297 -8.17 -19.65 -0.23
C VAL A 297 -8.22 -20.25 -1.64
N ASP A 298 -9.40 -20.71 -2.03
CA ASP A 298 -9.72 -21.27 -3.35
C ASP A 298 -10.96 -20.60 -3.97
N ASP A 299 -11.35 -21.05 -5.16
CA ASP A 299 -12.50 -20.49 -5.88
C ASP A 299 -13.83 -20.71 -5.16
N VAL A 300 -14.02 -21.86 -4.51
CA VAL A 300 -15.25 -22.18 -3.76
C VAL A 300 -15.42 -21.19 -2.62
N TYR A 301 -14.34 -20.89 -1.90
CA TYR A 301 -14.36 -19.90 -0.85
C TYR A 301 -14.68 -18.49 -1.38
N LEU A 302 -14.05 -18.07 -2.47
CA LEU A 302 -14.33 -16.76 -3.09
C LEU A 302 -15.80 -16.65 -3.54
N GLN A 303 -16.37 -17.72 -4.11
CA GLN A 303 -17.77 -17.77 -4.50
C GLN A 303 -18.72 -17.64 -3.30
N GLN A 304 -18.35 -18.17 -2.12
CA GLN A 304 -19.14 -18.04 -0.90
C GLN A 304 -19.09 -16.63 -0.33
N ILE A 305 -17.92 -15.98 -0.32
CA ILE A 305 -17.75 -14.68 0.34
C ILE A 305 -18.10 -13.49 -0.55
N ALA A 306 -17.96 -13.60 -1.87
CA ALA A 306 -18.17 -12.47 -2.79
C ALA A 306 -19.58 -11.84 -2.66
N PRO A 307 -20.70 -12.60 -2.59
CA PRO A 307 -22.03 -12.05 -2.40
C PRO A 307 -22.22 -11.31 -1.07
N LEU A 308 -21.40 -11.62 -0.06
CA LEU A 308 -21.50 -11.05 1.28
C LEU A 308 -20.86 -9.66 1.39
N MET A 309 -20.07 -9.24 0.38
CA MET A 309 -19.28 -8.01 0.40
C MET A 309 -19.57 -7.08 -0.81
N PRO A 310 -20.82 -6.65 -1.04
CA PRO A 310 -21.15 -5.79 -2.19
C PRO A 310 -20.47 -4.41 -2.16
N ASN A 311 -19.97 -3.98 -1.00
CA ASN A 311 -19.28 -2.70 -0.83
C ASN A 311 -17.75 -2.82 -0.75
N LEU A 312 -17.18 -3.96 -1.16
CA LEU A 312 -15.74 -4.16 -1.16
C LEU A 312 -15.06 -3.19 -2.14
N VAL A 313 -14.04 -2.47 -1.66
CA VAL A 313 -13.28 -1.47 -2.42
C VAL A 313 -11.85 -1.94 -2.69
N HIS A 314 -11.25 -2.67 -1.73
CA HIS A 314 -9.87 -3.13 -1.81
C HIS A 314 -9.79 -4.63 -1.56
N LEU A 315 -9.22 -5.35 -2.52
CA LEU A 315 -9.01 -6.80 -2.47
C LEU A 315 -7.57 -7.15 -2.83
N ASP A 316 -6.89 -7.83 -1.91
CA ASP A 316 -5.55 -8.34 -2.13
C ASP A 316 -5.49 -9.85 -1.84
N LEU A 317 -5.30 -10.62 -2.91
CA LEU A 317 -5.24 -12.08 -2.96
C LEU A 317 -3.87 -12.55 -3.50
N ARG A 318 -2.83 -11.72 -3.40
CA ARG A 318 -1.50 -12.05 -3.90
C ARG A 318 -1.02 -13.39 -3.35
N ALA A 319 -0.38 -14.20 -4.19
CA ALA A 319 0.20 -15.48 -3.81
C ALA A 319 -0.79 -16.50 -3.20
N CYS A 320 -2.08 -16.42 -3.56
CA CYS A 320 -3.08 -17.45 -3.21
C CYS A 320 -3.17 -18.51 -4.33
N GLU A 321 -2.46 -19.62 -4.19
CA GLU A 321 -2.14 -20.53 -5.32
C GLU A 321 -3.33 -21.33 -5.90
N HIS A 322 -4.48 -21.34 -5.23
CA HIS A 322 -5.66 -22.12 -5.61
C HIS A 322 -6.78 -21.28 -6.24
N ILE A 323 -6.51 -20.02 -6.56
CA ILE A 323 -7.45 -19.14 -7.26
C ILE A 323 -7.29 -19.30 -8.76
N THR A 324 -8.42 -19.41 -9.46
CA THR A 324 -8.51 -19.40 -10.92
C THR A 324 -9.48 -18.32 -11.40
N ASP A 325 -9.72 -18.28 -12.71
CA ASP A 325 -10.74 -17.41 -13.29
C ASP A 325 -12.12 -17.55 -12.64
N ALA A 326 -12.49 -18.74 -12.15
CA ALA A 326 -13.81 -18.98 -11.56
C ALA A 326 -14.07 -18.16 -10.28
N GLY A 327 -13.09 -18.11 -9.36
CA GLY A 327 -13.21 -17.32 -8.14
C GLY A 327 -13.20 -15.81 -8.41
N LEU A 328 -12.35 -15.36 -9.34
CA LEU A 328 -12.27 -13.96 -9.74
C LEU A 328 -13.52 -13.49 -10.51
N TYR A 329 -14.16 -14.37 -11.27
CA TYR A 329 -15.43 -14.06 -11.94
C TYR A 329 -16.54 -13.78 -10.92
N ALA A 330 -16.62 -14.55 -9.83
CA ALA A 330 -17.57 -14.30 -8.74
C ALA A 330 -17.31 -12.95 -8.06
N ILE A 331 -16.05 -12.59 -7.84
CA ILE A 331 -15.67 -11.28 -7.31
C ILE A 331 -16.13 -10.15 -8.23
N GLY A 332 -15.83 -10.23 -9.53
CA GLY A 332 -16.27 -9.23 -10.50
C GLY A 332 -17.79 -9.08 -10.57
N THR A 333 -18.52 -10.17 -10.35
CA THR A 333 -20.00 -10.18 -10.39
C THR A 333 -20.64 -9.55 -9.16
N HIS A 334 -20.08 -9.79 -7.96
CA HIS A 334 -20.72 -9.41 -6.70
C HIS A 334 -20.10 -8.18 -6.02
N CYS A 335 -18.93 -7.73 -6.43
CA CYS A 335 -18.20 -6.63 -5.81
C CYS A 335 -17.95 -5.45 -6.79
N PRO A 336 -19.00 -4.73 -7.23
CA PRO A 336 -18.87 -3.68 -8.26
C PRO A 336 -18.08 -2.44 -7.79
N LYS A 337 -17.90 -2.26 -6.47
CA LYS A 337 -17.19 -1.11 -5.90
C LYS A 337 -15.68 -1.29 -5.80
N ILE A 338 -15.13 -2.41 -6.29
CA ILE A 338 -13.68 -2.64 -6.23
C ILE A 338 -12.95 -1.56 -7.04
N GLU A 339 -12.03 -0.88 -6.37
CA GLU A 339 -11.10 0.08 -6.96
C GLU A 339 -9.66 -0.45 -6.96
N THR A 340 -9.31 -1.31 -6.00
CA THR A 340 -7.98 -1.93 -5.92
C THR A 340 -8.11 -3.44 -5.91
N LEU A 341 -7.50 -4.08 -6.90
CA LEU A 341 -7.39 -5.53 -6.98
C LEU A 341 -5.93 -5.94 -7.13
N ASN A 342 -5.51 -6.92 -6.34
CA ASN A 342 -4.25 -7.63 -6.56
C ASN A 342 -4.47 -9.14 -6.50
N CYS A 343 -4.27 -9.82 -7.61
CA CYS A 343 -4.36 -11.28 -7.74
C CYS A 343 -3.14 -11.80 -8.51
N GLY A 344 -1.96 -11.28 -8.18
CA GLY A 344 -0.69 -11.69 -8.78
C GLY A 344 0.16 -12.58 -7.87
N ARG A 345 1.33 -12.97 -8.36
CA ARG A 345 2.38 -13.75 -7.68
C ARG A 345 1.95 -15.17 -7.33
N HIS A 346 1.05 -15.74 -8.13
CA HIS A 346 0.67 -17.15 -8.05
C HIS A 346 1.76 -18.00 -8.72
N THR A 347 2.13 -19.12 -8.11
CA THR A 347 2.97 -20.13 -8.77
C THR A 347 2.25 -20.79 -9.95
N LYS A 348 0.90 -20.83 -9.89
CA LYS A 348 0.00 -21.30 -10.95
C LYS A 348 -0.73 -20.15 -11.65
N GLY A 349 -0.06 -19.00 -11.85
CA GLY A 349 -0.68 -17.81 -12.45
C GLY A 349 -1.25 -18.00 -13.86
N ILE A 350 -0.89 -19.08 -14.56
CA ILE A 350 -1.53 -19.49 -15.82
C ILE A 350 -3.05 -19.67 -15.70
N LEU A 351 -3.57 -19.96 -14.51
CA LEU A 351 -4.99 -20.19 -14.25
C LEU A 351 -5.81 -18.89 -14.08
N VAL A 352 -5.14 -17.74 -14.04
CA VAL A 352 -5.76 -16.42 -14.03
C VAL A 352 -5.46 -15.76 -15.38
N THR A 353 -6.49 -15.60 -16.20
CA THR A 353 -6.35 -15.18 -17.60
C THR A 353 -7.13 -13.90 -17.88
N ASP A 354 -7.11 -13.46 -19.14
CA ASP A 354 -7.87 -12.29 -19.59
C ASP A 354 -9.38 -12.43 -19.33
N ALA A 355 -9.91 -13.66 -19.23
CA ALA A 355 -11.35 -13.89 -19.06
C ALA A 355 -11.89 -13.31 -17.74
N SER A 356 -11.30 -13.68 -16.60
CA SER A 356 -11.77 -13.16 -15.31
C SER A 356 -11.39 -11.70 -15.10
N ILE A 357 -10.19 -11.29 -15.53
CA ILE A 357 -9.74 -9.91 -15.35
C ILE A 357 -10.57 -8.97 -16.23
N SER A 358 -10.93 -9.35 -17.46
CA SER A 358 -11.82 -8.52 -18.31
C SER A 358 -13.21 -8.40 -17.70
N HIS A 359 -13.72 -9.45 -17.07
CA HIS A 359 -15.00 -9.40 -16.35
C HIS A 359 -14.95 -8.43 -15.17
N ILE A 360 -13.86 -8.42 -14.40
CA ILE A 360 -13.66 -7.44 -13.31
C ILE A 360 -13.52 -6.02 -13.89
N VAL A 361 -12.76 -5.84 -14.97
CA VAL A 361 -12.62 -4.54 -15.65
C VAL A 361 -13.98 -4.02 -16.13
N ALA A 362 -14.88 -4.89 -16.59
CA ALA A 362 -16.23 -4.48 -17.01
C ALA A 362 -17.12 -4.04 -15.83
N ASN A 363 -17.05 -4.75 -14.71
CA ASN A 363 -18.01 -4.59 -13.62
C ASN A 363 -17.53 -3.71 -12.45
N CYS A 364 -16.22 -3.45 -12.34
CA CYS A 364 -15.62 -2.73 -11.21
C CYS A 364 -15.01 -1.40 -11.64
N ASN A 365 -14.83 -0.46 -10.71
CA ASN A 365 -14.19 0.84 -10.97
C ASN A 365 -12.71 0.85 -10.59
N LEU A 366 -11.94 -0.03 -11.23
CA LEU A 366 -10.50 -0.21 -10.96
C LEU A 366 -9.69 1.09 -11.15
N LYS A 367 -8.94 1.46 -10.11
CA LYS A 367 -7.85 2.45 -10.11
C LYS A 367 -6.48 1.77 -9.97
N THR A 368 -6.43 0.64 -9.27
CA THR A 368 -5.21 -0.14 -9.08
C THR A 368 -5.44 -1.60 -9.46
N LEU A 369 -4.62 -2.13 -10.36
CA LEU A 369 -4.64 -3.55 -10.74
C LEU A 369 -3.24 -4.17 -10.63
N GLY A 370 -3.15 -5.31 -9.94
CA GLY A 370 -1.96 -6.15 -9.91
C GLY A 370 -2.27 -7.58 -10.35
N VAL A 371 -1.64 -7.99 -11.46
CA VAL A 371 -1.79 -9.32 -12.08
C VAL A 371 -0.42 -9.95 -12.35
N ALA A 372 0.58 -9.61 -11.54
CA ALA A 372 1.94 -10.07 -11.72
C ALA A 372 2.01 -11.60 -11.84
N GLY A 373 2.67 -12.13 -12.86
CA GLY A 373 2.83 -13.58 -13.08
C GLY A 373 1.56 -14.30 -13.55
N CYS A 374 0.47 -13.59 -13.85
CA CYS A 374 -0.75 -14.20 -14.39
C CYS A 374 -0.63 -14.46 -15.90
N GLY A 375 -1.50 -15.35 -16.42
CA GLY A 375 -1.61 -15.71 -17.82
C GLY A 375 -2.30 -14.67 -18.71
N VAL A 376 -2.21 -13.39 -18.35
CA VAL A 376 -2.84 -12.26 -19.06
C VAL A 376 -2.05 -11.86 -20.30
N SER A 377 -2.76 -11.49 -21.37
CA SER A 377 -2.21 -11.05 -22.65
C SER A 377 -2.51 -9.58 -22.93
N ASP A 378 -2.10 -9.08 -24.09
CA ASP A 378 -2.34 -7.70 -24.50
C ASP A 378 -3.83 -7.32 -24.52
N ALA A 379 -4.73 -8.31 -24.64
CA ALA A 379 -6.17 -8.11 -24.57
C ALA A 379 -6.59 -7.37 -23.29
N ILE A 380 -5.97 -7.66 -22.14
CA ILE A 380 -6.36 -6.99 -20.89
C ILE A 380 -5.95 -5.52 -20.88
N LEU A 381 -4.85 -5.17 -21.54
CA LEU A 381 -4.40 -3.78 -21.65
C LEU A 381 -5.35 -2.96 -22.50
N TRP A 382 -5.84 -3.54 -23.59
CA TRP A 382 -6.87 -2.92 -24.41
C TRP A 382 -8.20 -2.78 -23.67
N SER A 383 -8.62 -3.81 -22.94
CA SER A 383 -9.83 -3.76 -22.10
C SER A 383 -9.74 -2.65 -21.05
N LEU A 384 -8.61 -2.57 -20.33
CA LEU A 384 -8.32 -1.49 -19.39
C LEU A 384 -8.30 -0.12 -20.08
N ALA A 385 -7.59 0.01 -21.19
CA ALA A 385 -7.44 1.24 -21.95
C ALA A 385 -8.79 1.79 -22.48
N TYR A 386 -9.73 0.91 -22.82
CA TYR A 386 -11.04 1.30 -23.31
C TYR A 386 -12.01 1.63 -22.18
N GLN A 387 -12.03 0.82 -21.12
CA GLN A 387 -13.09 0.91 -20.10
C GLN A 387 -12.69 1.67 -18.83
N LYS A 388 -11.40 1.62 -18.44
CA LYS A 388 -10.90 2.19 -17.18
C LYS A 388 -9.69 3.11 -17.37
N GLY A 389 -9.31 3.40 -18.62
CA GLY A 389 -8.09 4.13 -18.95
C GLY A 389 -7.97 5.49 -18.26
N HIS A 390 -9.08 6.24 -18.22
CA HIS A 390 -9.14 7.59 -17.63
C HIS A 390 -9.00 7.63 -16.10
N GLN A 391 -9.12 6.50 -15.41
CA GLN A 391 -9.09 6.42 -13.94
C GLN A 391 -8.01 5.51 -13.38
N LEU A 392 -7.33 4.71 -14.22
CA LEU A 392 -6.29 3.80 -13.77
C LEU A 392 -5.04 4.58 -13.32
N GLU A 393 -4.63 4.37 -12.07
CA GLU A 393 -3.54 5.07 -11.38
C GLU A 393 -2.31 4.16 -11.17
N ARG A 394 -2.52 2.85 -10.98
CA ARG A 394 -1.45 1.87 -10.81
C ARG A 394 -1.72 0.56 -11.54
N LEU A 395 -0.71 0.08 -12.26
CA LEU A 395 -0.77 -1.17 -13.02
C LEU A 395 0.50 -2.00 -12.79
N SER A 396 0.36 -3.19 -12.23
CA SER A 396 1.45 -4.14 -12.01
C SER A 396 1.30 -5.38 -12.89
N LEU A 397 2.22 -5.49 -13.85
CA LEU A 397 2.27 -6.52 -14.90
C LEU A 397 3.54 -7.37 -14.81
N ASN A 398 4.27 -7.29 -13.70
CA ASN A 398 5.55 -7.98 -13.55
C ASN A 398 5.42 -9.47 -13.94
N SER A 399 6.35 -9.97 -14.75
CA SER A 399 6.43 -11.38 -15.14
C SER A 399 5.19 -11.93 -15.89
N CYS A 400 4.37 -11.06 -16.50
CA CYS A 400 3.29 -11.49 -17.41
C CYS A 400 3.89 -11.80 -18.80
N TRP A 401 4.23 -13.06 -19.03
CA TRP A 401 5.03 -13.51 -20.17
C TRP A 401 4.32 -13.47 -21.54
N ARG A 402 2.99 -13.26 -21.58
CA ARG A 402 2.21 -13.13 -22.82
C ARG A 402 2.06 -11.68 -23.30
N LEU A 403 2.52 -10.69 -22.53
CA LEU A 403 2.45 -9.29 -22.94
C LEU A 403 3.52 -8.95 -23.96
N THR A 404 3.18 -8.14 -24.95
CA THR A 404 4.06 -7.70 -26.03
C THR A 404 3.94 -6.18 -26.27
N ASP A 405 4.67 -5.68 -27.26
CA ASP A 405 4.60 -4.27 -27.69
C ASP A 405 3.21 -3.89 -28.24
N ALA A 406 2.45 -4.85 -28.77
CA ALA A 406 1.09 -4.63 -29.26
C ALA A 406 0.10 -4.26 -28.13
N GLY A 407 0.45 -4.59 -26.88
CA GLY A 407 -0.27 -4.15 -25.69
C GLY A 407 0.34 -2.87 -25.12
N ILE A 408 1.42 -3.03 -24.34
CA ILE A 408 1.95 -1.97 -23.48
C ILE A 408 2.37 -0.74 -24.28
N SER A 409 3.18 -0.93 -25.32
CA SER A 409 3.74 0.17 -26.09
C SER A 409 2.64 0.90 -26.86
N SER A 410 1.70 0.15 -27.44
CA SER A 410 0.57 0.69 -28.20
C SER A 410 -0.40 1.52 -27.34
N VAL A 411 -0.87 1.00 -26.21
CA VAL A 411 -1.83 1.73 -25.35
C VAL A 411 -1.21 2.98 -24.70
N LEU A 412 0.10 2.94 -24.41
CA LEU A 412 0.83 4.10 -23.89
C LEU A 412 1.05 5.15 -24.97
N MET A 413 1.43 4.75 -26.18
CA MET A 413 1.57 5.64 -27.34
C MET A 413 0.26 6.38 -27.64
N MET A 414 -0.87 5.68 -27.57
CA MET A 414 -2.21 6.23 -27.77
C MET A 414 -2.77 7.01 -26.57
N ASP A 415 -1.95 7.28 -25.55
CA ASP A 415 -2.31 8.06 -24.37
C ASP A 415 -3.59 7.56 -23.65
N ARG A 416 -3.80 6.25 -23.63
CA ARG A 416 -5.01 5.64 -23.04
C ARG A 416 -5.01 5.62 -21.52
N PHE A 417 -3.89 5.95 -20.88
CA PHE A 417 -3.71 5.92 -19.43
C PHE A 417 -3.25 7.27 -18.86
N PRO A 418 -4.08 8.32 -18.95
CA PRO A 418 -3.63 9.68 -18.61
C PRO A 418 -3.35 9.91 -17.13
N ARG A 419 -3.92 9.10 -16.22
CA ARG A 419 -3.72 9.20 -14.76
C ARG A 419 -2.74 8.16 -14.20
N LEU A 420 -2.17 7.31 -15.03
CA LEU A 420 -1.29 6.23 -14.58
C LEU A 420 0.01 6.81 -14.02
N ALA A 421 0.18 6.67 -12.70
CA ALA A 421 1.33 7.13 -11.96
C ALA A 421 2.33 6.00 -11.69
N VAL A 422 1.89 4.75 -11.60
CA VAL A 422 2.78 3.62 -11.34
C VAL A 422 2.58 2.48 -12.34
N LEU A 423 3.64 2.13 -13.05
CA LEU A 423 3.70 1.04 -14.01
C LEU A 423 4.82 0.06 -13.62
N GLU A 424 4.47 -1.16 -13.25
CA GLU A 424 5.45 -2.21 -12.94
C GLU A 424 5.51 -3.25 -14.06
N ILE A 425 6.65 -3.32 -14.76
CA ILE A 425 6.86 -4.10 -15.99
C ILE A 425 8.15 -4.96 -15.90
N ARG A 426 8.48 -5.42 -14.69
CA ARG A 426 9.68 -6.23 -14.46
C ARG A 426 9.53 -7.59 -15.14
N ARG A 427 10.60 -8.06 -15.79
CA ARG A 427 10.66 -9.38 -16.46
C ARG A 427 9.62 -9.59 -17.57
N LEU A 428 9.33 -8.55 -18.36
CA LEU A 428 8.56 -8.68 -19.60
C LEU A 428 9.50 -8.99 -20.77
N THR A 429 9.69 -10.28 -21.07
CA THR A 429 10.71 -10.75 -22.02
C THR A 429 10.39 -10.46 -23.49
N ARG A 430 9.11 -10.21 -23.82
CA ARG A 430 8.65 -9.90 -25.19
C ARG A 430 8.45 -8.42 -25.45
N LEU A 431 8.75 -7.56 -24.47
CA LEU A 431 8.67 -6.10 -24.62
C LEU A 431 9.98 -5.60 -25.24
N GLN A 432 9.92 -5.10 -26.47
CA GLN A 432 11.09 -4.65 -27.23
C GLN A 432 11.07 -3.15 -27.52
N GLN A 433 9.89 -2.58 -27.80
CA GLN A 433 9.71 -1.18 -28.12
C GLN A 433 9.55 -0.35 -26.84
N LEU A 434 10.63 0.27 -26.39
CA LEU A 434 10.65 1.01 -25.12
C LEU A 434 10.44 2.52 -25.29
N ARG A 435 10.61 3.07 -26.51
CA ARG A 435 10.38 4.49 -26.81
C ARG A 435 8.99 5.00 -26.36
N PRO A 436 7.87 4.28 -26.60
CA PRO A 436 6.56 4.72 -26.11
C PRO A 436 6.45 4.83 -24.59
N ILE A 437 7.24 4.06 -23.83
CA ILE A 437 7.29 4.12 -22.36
C ILE A 437 8.05 5.35 -21.90
N VAL A 438 9.15 5.70 -22.58
CA VAL A 438 9.91 6.93 -22.33
C VAL A 438 9.04 8.15 -22.64
N GLU A 439 8.38 8.17 -23.79
CA GLU A 439 7.48 9.26 -24.16
C GLU A 439 6.29 9.38 -23.20
N PHE A 440 5.73 8.25 -22.74
CA PHE A 440 4.73 8.24 -21.67
C PHE A 440 5.27 8.89 -20.40
N LYS A 441 6.48 8.52 -19.96
CA LYS A 441 7.12 9.13 -18.78
C LYS A 441 7.22 10.65 -18.93
N LYS A 442 7.66 11.14 -20.10
CA LYS A 442 7.72 12.58 -20.41
C LYS A 442 6.34 13.23 -20.41
N ARG A 443 5.32 12.61 -21.03
CA ARG A 443 3.92 13.10 -21.01
C ARG A 443 3.38 13.23 -19.59
N GLN A 444 3.65 12.26 -18.72
CA GLN A 444 3.21 12.32 -17.31
C GLN A 444 3.88 13.46 -16.54
N MET A 445 5.17 13.69 -16.78
CA MET A 445 5.87 14.84 -16.18
C MET A 445 5.27 16.18 -16.62
N ARG A 446 4.87 16.32 -17.89
CA ARG A 446 4.14 17.53 -18.39
C ARG A 446 2.81 17.72 -17.66
N ARG A 447 2.14 16.64 -17.28
CA ARG A 447 0.91 16.64 -16.47
C ARG A 447 1.14 16.88 -14.98
N LYS A 448 2.39 17.09 -14.54
CA LYS A 448 2.78 17.17 -13.13
C LYS A 448 2.42 15.91 -12.33
N ILE A 449 2.38 14.76 -13.01
CA ILE A 449 2.18 13.45 -12.39
C ILE A 449 3.56 12.83 -12.17
N ALA A 450 3.91 12.60 -10.91
CA ALA A 450 5.13 11.89 -10.56
C ALA A 450 4.97 10.41 -10.95
N VAL A 451 5.59 10.04 -12.07
CA VAL A 451 5.50 8.70 -12.63
C VAL A 451 6.63 7.80 -12.13
N LEU A 452 6.27 6.58 -11.75
CA LEU A 452 7.20 5.51 -11.46
C LEU A 452 7.00 4.37 -12.47
N VAL A 453 8.05 4.11 -13.25
CA VAL A 453 8.18 2.88 -14.04
C VAL A 453 9.15 1.96 -13.29
N GLU A 454 8.67 0.81 -12.80
CA GLU A 454 9.51 -0.24 -12.21
C GLU A 454 9.84 -1.31 -13.25
N ALA A 455 11.12 -1.42 -13.62
CA ALA A 455 11.62 -2.41 -14.57
C ALA A 455 12.64 -3.36 -13.90
N CYS A 456 13.05 -4.42 -14.60
CA CYS A 456 14.22 -5.20 -14.19
C CYS A 456 15.50 -4.53 -14.73
N GLU A 457 16.67 -4.91 -14.20
CA GLU A 457 17.97 -4.29 -14.55
C GLU A 457 18.16 -4.14 -16.06
N GLU A 458 17.92 -5.21 -16.82
CA GLU A 458 18.01 -5.21 -18.28
C GLU A 458 17.07 -4.20 -18.95
N LEU A 459 15.77 -4.26 -18.62
CA LEU A 459 14.77 -3.36 -19.19
C LEU A 459 15.02 -1.91 -18.77
N GLU A 460 15.51 -1.68 -17.57
CA GLU A 460 15.80 -0.34 -17.07
C GLU A 460 17.06 0.25 -17.73
N ALA A 461 18.06 -0.58 -18.04
CA ALA A 461 19.23 -0.16 -18.81
C ALA A 461 18.83 0.24 -20.23
N ARG A 462 18.00 -0.58 -20.88
CA ARG A 462 17.46 -0.29 -22.22
C ARG A 462 16.54 0.94 -22.23
N LEU A 463 15.67 1.11 -21.23
CA LEU A 463 14.83 2.31 -21.08
C LEU A 463 15.67 3.59 -21.00
N ARG A 464 16.82 3.54 -20.32
CA ARG A 464 17.73 4.70 -20.25
C ARG A 464 18.50 4.94 -21.53
N ALA A 465 18.87 3.87 -22.24
CA ALA A 465 19.48 4.02 -23.56
C ALA A 465 18.50 4.74 -24.51
N GLU A 466 17.24 4.33 -24.51
CA GLU A 466 16.17 4.99 -25.27
C GLU A 466 15.89 6.42 -24.79
N GLU A 467 15.88 6.67 -23.48
CA GLU A 467 15.71 8.02 -22.93
C GLU A 467 16.82 8.96 -23.41
N ARG A 468 18.08 8.52 -23.35
CA ARG A 468 19.22 9.28 -23.89
C ARG A 468 19.16 9.46 -25.40
N SER A 469 18.76 8.44 -26.15
CA SER A 469 18.61 8.52 -27.60
C SER A 469 17.55 9.54 -27.99
N LEU A 470 16.41 9.55 -27.30
CA LEU A 470 15.33 10.50 -27.52
C LEU A 470 15.76 11.92 -27.13
N ASP A 471 16.47 12.08 -26.01
CA ASP A 471 17.02 13.38 -25.59
C ASP A 471 18.01 13.92 -26.61
N LEU A 472 18.89 13.08 -27.15
CA LEU A 472 19.83 13.45 -28.20
C LEU A 472 19.10 13.88 -29.49
N GLU A 473 18.10 13.11 -29.94
CA GLU A 473 17.29 13.48 -31.11
C GLU A 473 16.63 14.86 -30.94
N ILE A 474 16.08 15.12 -29.75
CA ILE A 474 15.48 16.42 -29.43
C ILE A 474 16.54 17.53 -29.42
N SER A 475 17.70 17.31 -28.78
CA SER A 475 18.78 18.29 -28.75
C SER A 475 19.34 18.59 -30.13
N THR A 476 19.53 17.58 -30.98
CA THR A 476 19.99 17.74 -32.36
C THR A 476 18.98 18.57 -33.15
N ARG A 477 17.68 18.25 -33.07
CA ARG A 477 16.64 19.02 -33.76
C ARG A 477 16.59 20.48 -33.29
N ILE A 478 16.75 20.73 -31.97
CA ILE A 478 16.84 22.10 -31.43
C ILE A 478 18.06 22.82 -31.99
N PHE A 479 19.21 22.15 -32.09
CA PHE A 479 20.43 22.76 -32.63
C PHE A 479 20.30 23.07 -34.13
N GLU A 480 19.67 22.19 -34.90
CA GLU A 480 19.35 22.40 -36.31
C GLU A 480 18.42 23.61 -36.49
N ASP A 481 17.34 23.69 -35.72
CA ASP A 481 16.41 24.83 -35.76
C ASP A 481 17.11 26.17 -35.40
N ILE A 482 18.00 26.17 -34.41
CA ILE A 482 18.80 27.36 -34.04
C ILE A 482 19.79 27.71 -35.16
N SER A 483 20.44 26.71 -35.76
CA SER A 483 21.40 26.96 -36.84
C SER A 483 20.70 27.49 -38.09
N GLU A 484 19.51 26.98 -38.43
CA GLU A 484 18.68 27.49 -39.54
C GLU A 484 18.23 28.93 -39.25
N TRP A 485 17.84 29.22 -38.00
CA TRP A 485 17.46 30.56 -37.56
C TRP A 485 18.62 31.56 -37.65
N LEU A 486 19.83 31.19 -37.21
CA LEU A 486 21.02 32.05 -37.25
C LEU A 486 21.56 32.29 -38.66
N ASN A 487 21.41 31.32 -39.56
CA ASN A 487 21.95 31.38 -40.92
C ASN A 487 20.90 31.79 -41.98
N GLY A 488 19.68 32.14 -41.59
CA GLY A 488 18.70 32.67 -42.54
C GLY A 488 19.19 34.00 -43.11
N ASP A 489 19.30 34.11 -44.44
CA ASP A 489 19.93 35.24 -45.17
C ASP A 489 19.26 36.62 -45.03
N ASP A 490 18.19 36.76 -44.23
CA ASP A 490 17.35 37.96 -44.20
C ASP A 490 17.64 38.85 -42.98
N LEU A 491 18.77 39.57 -43.02
CA LEU A 491 19.23 40.60 -42.06
C LEU A 491 18.39 41.91 -42.09
N GLN A 492 17.07 41.80 -42.10
CA GLN A 492 16.20 42.97 -41.95
C GLN A 492 15.37 42.83 -40.67
N ASP A 493 15.68 43.70 -39.70
CA ASP A 493 15.22 43.76 -38.29
C ASP A 493 13.72 43.50 -38.05
N GLN A 494 12.85 43.59 -39.07
CA GLN A 494 11.42 43.26 -38.96
C GLN A 494 11.10 41.76 -39.08
N ILE A 495 12.05 40.92 -39.50
CA ILE A 495 11.86 39.46 -39.68
C ILE A 495 12.44 38.66 -38.50
N GLU A 496 13.32 39.22 -37.65
CA GLU A 496 13.78 38.53 -36.43
C GLU A 496 12.60 38.02 -35.59
N GLU A 497 11.54 38.83 -35.50
CA GLU A 497 10.31 38.44 -34.80
C GLU A 497 9.53 37.34 -35.54
N ARG A 498 9.54 37.31 -36.87
CA ARG A 498 8.92 36.25 -37.68
C ARG A 498 9.68 34.94 -37.60
N ASN A 499 11.01 34.99 -37.63
CA ASN A 499 11.89 33.82 -37.47
C ASN A 499 11.79 33.29 -36.04
N LEU A 500 11.71 34.17 -35.03
CA LEU A 500 11.42 33.78 -33.65
C LEU A 500 10.03 33.14 -33.53
N GLN A 501 9.00 33.70 -34.17
CA GLN A 501 7.66 33.10 -34.19
C GLN A 501 7.67 31.71 -34.84
N GLN A 502 8.33 31.53 -35.98
CA GLN A 502 8.48 30.21 -36.62
C GLN A 502 9.22 29.22 -35.71
N PHE A 503 10.30 29.66 -35.05
CA PHE A 503 11.04 28.86 -34.07
C PHE A 503 10.13 28.42 -32.90
N VAL A 504 9.36 29.36 -32.32
CA VAL A 504 8.39 29.06 -31.25
C VAL A 504 7.29 28.12 -31.73
N GLN A 505 6.80 28.29 -32.97
CA GLN A 505 5.73 27.48 -33.55
C GLN A 505 6.20 26.05 -33.81
N ARG A 506 7.39 25.84 -34.40
CA ARG A 506 8.02 24.51 -34.55
C ARG A 506 8.20 23.81 -33.21
N ARG A 507 8.55 24.58 -32.16
CA ARG A 507 8.75 24.06 -30.81
C ARG A 507 7.46 23.64 -30.11
N SER A 508 6.32 24.29 -30.39
CA SER A 508 5.03 23.93 -29.78
C SER A 508 4.57 22.51 -30.11
N VAL A 509 5.12 21.90 -31.17
CA VAL A 509 4.80 20.53 -31.61
C VAL A 509 5.69 19.48 -30.94
N LEU A 510 6.86 19.86 -30.40
CA LEU A 510 7.87 18.94 -29.85
C LEU A 510 7.91 18.91 -28.31
N VAL A 511 7.61 20.03 -27.65
CA VAL A 511 7.61 20.18 -26.17
C VAL A 511 6.31 19.69 -25.55
#